data_AF-A0A0U3NHK9-F1
#
_entry.id   AF-A0A0U3NHK9-F1
#
_cell.length_a   1.000
_cell.length_b   1.000
_cell.length_c   1.000
_cell.angle_alpha   90.00
_cell.angle_beta   90.00
_cell.angle_gamma   90.00
#
_symmetry.space_group_name_H-M   'P 1'
#
loop_
_entity.id
_entity.type
_entity.pdbx_description
1 polymer ?
#
loop_
_entity_poly.entity_id
_entity_poly.type
_entity_poly.pdbx_seq_one_letter_code
_entity_poly.pdbx_strand_id
1 'polypeptide(L)'
;MNSRAIITDWAVQPGGHCPDTRPTGPPTPAAEQRAREAVQERLTHRFPDLPSEALATAAEEAFAFFAGARVRHYVPVLALKRASGELSERLAALDEKGGET
;
A
#
# COMPACT_ATOMS: atom_id res chain seq x y z
N MET A 1 -0.88 -28.65 41.22
CA MET A 1 -1.87 -28.99 40.19
C MET A 1 -1.68 -28.01 39.05
N ASN A 2 -0.95 -28.42 38.01
CA ASN A 2 -0.54 -27.52 36.93
C ASN A 2 -1.45 -27.77 35.72
N SER A 3 -2.42 -26.88 35.50
CA SER A 3 -3.28 -26.91 34.32
C SER A 3 -2.47 -26.46 33.09
N ARG A 4 -2.09 -27.42 32.24
CA ARG A 4 -1.65 -27.12 30.86
C ARG A 4 -2.91 -26.91 30.03
N ALA A 5 -3.21 -25.66 29.69
CA ALA A 5 -4.21 -25.37 28.66
C ALA A 5 -3.74 -26.00 27.34
N ILE A 6 -4.56 -26.88 26.78
CA ILE A 6 -4.32 -27.48 25.47
C ILE A 6 -4.72 -26.44 24.43
N ILE A 7 -3.73 -25.82 23.77
CA ILE A 7 -3.91 -25.02 22.57
C ILE A 7 -4.02 -26.00 21.40
N THR A 8 -5.22 -26.49 21.11
CA THR A 8 -5.48 -27.27 19.88
C THR A 8 -6.82 -26.86 19.27
N ASP A 9 -6.88 -25.69 18.67
CA ASP A 9 -8.03 -25.27 17.85
C ASP A 9 -7.65 -24.74 16.45
N TRP A 10 -6.36 -24.67 16.10
CA TRP A 10 -5.93 -24.22 14.77
C TRP A 10 -5.67 -25.36 13.78
N ALA A 11 -6.08 -26.59 14.08
CA ALA A 11 -5.87 -27.73 13.18
C ALA A 11 -6.69 -27.54 11.90
N VAL A 12 -6.02 -27.07 10.84
CA VAL A 12 -6.48 -27.19 9.45
C VAL A 12 -6.89 -28.64 9.23
N GLN A 13 -8.17 -28.86 8.90
CA GLN A 13 -8.71 -30.19 8.62
C GLN A 13 -7.83 -30.89 7.56
N PRO A 14 -7.34 -32.12 7.83
CA PRO A 14 -6.57 -32.87 6.83
C PRO A 14 -7.47 -33.15 5.62
N GLY A 15 -7.16 -32.51 4.48
CA GLY A 15 -7.94 -32.60 3.24
C GLY A 15 -8.60 -31.29 2.78
N GLY A 16 -8.52 -30.21 3.57
CA GLY A 16 -8.94 -28.88 3.10
C GLY A 16 -7.89 -28.28 2.18
N HIS A 17 -8.13 -28.24 0.87
CA HIS A 17 -7.36 -27.36 -0.01
C HIS A 17 -7.59 -25.92 0.43
N CYS A 18 -6.52 -25.14 0.63
CA CYS A 18 -6.64 -23.70 0.85
C CYS A 18 -7.48 -23.10 -0.29
N PRO A 19 -8.53 -22.32 0.02
CA PRO A 19 -9.31 -21.68 -1.03
C PRO A 19 -8.37 -20.82 -1.87
N ASP A 20 -8.46 -20.93 -3.20
CA ASP A 20 -7.71 -20.04 -4.08
C ASP A 20 -8.33 -18.64 -3.97
N THR A 21 -7.69 -17.78 -3.18
CA THR A 21 -8.12 -16.39 -2.96
C THR A 21 -7.56 -15.45 -4.02
N ARG A 22 -6.93 -15.96 -5.09
CA ARG A 22 -6.42 -15.10 -6.16
C ARG A 22 -7.58 -14.45 -6.91
N PRO A 23 -7.45 -13.18 -7.32
CA PRO A 23 -8.47 -12.53 -8.11
C PRO A 23 -8.66 -13.25 -9.47
N THR A 24 -9.90 -13.50 -9.85
CA THR A 24 -10.26 -14.24 -11.08
C THR A 24 -10.42 -13.35 -12.32
N GLY A 25 -10.40 -12.03 -12.17
CA GLY A 25 -10.50 -11.05 -13.25
C GLY A 25 -9.96 -9.69 -12.81
N PRO A 26 -9.90 -8.67 -13.69
CA PRO A 26 -9.45 -7.33 -13.31
C PRO A 26 -10.35 -6.70 -12.23
N PRO A 27 -9.83 -5.76 -11.42
CA PRO A 27 -10.66 -5.02 -10.49
C PRO A 27 -11.71 -4.19 -11.23
N THR A 28 -12.86 -3.99 -10.60
CA THR A 28 -13.89 -3.09 -11.13
C THR A 28 -13.43 -1.63 -11.02
N PRO A 29 -13.94 -0.70 -11.85
CA PRO A 29 -13.62 0.72 -11.72
C PRO A 29 -13.88 1.28 -10.31
N ALA A 30 -14.97 0.86 -9.66
CA ALA A 30 -15.27 1.26 -8.29
C ALA A 30 -14.26 0.70 -7.27
N ALA A 31 -13.75 -0.52 -7.48
CA ALA A 31 -12.69 -1.07 -6.64
C ALA A 31 -11.36 -0.35 -6.86
N GLU A 32 -11.03 0.00 -8.10
CA GLU A 32 -9.84 0.81 -8.41
C GLU A 32 -9.92 2.20 -7.77
N GLN A 33 -11.09 2.85 -7.82
CA GLN A 33 -11.30 4.16 -7.21
C GLN A 33 -11.13 4.13 -5.68
N ARG A 34 -11.76 3.16 -5.00
CA ARG A 34 -11.56 2.97 -3.54
C ARG A 34 -10.11 2.69 -3.20
N ALA A 35 -9.39 1.96 -4.05
CA ALA A 35 -7.98 1.68 -3.82
C ALA A 35 -7.11 2.94 -3.98
N ARG A 36 -7.45 3.85 -4.90
CA ARG A 36 -6.79 5.16 -5.03
C ARG A 36 -6.99 6.02 -3.79
N GLU A 37 -8.23 6.10 -3.30
CA GLU A 37 -8.58 6.82 -2.06
C GLU A 37 -7.81 6.26 -0.86
N ALA A 38 -7.74 4.93 -0.72
CA ALA A 38 -6.98 4.28 0.34
C ALA A 38 -5.46 4.56 0.27
N VAL A 39 -4.90 4.72 -0.94
CA VAL A 39 -3.50 5.14 -1.11
C VAL A 39 -3.31 6.57 -0.64
N GLN A 40 -4.21 7.49 -1.02
CA GLN A 40 -4.18 8.89 -0.60
C GLN A 40 -4.21 9.02 0.93
N GLU A 41 -5.16 8.33 1.59
CA GLU A 41 -5.30 8.32 3.05
C GLU A 41 -4.02 7.83 3.74
N ARG A 42 -3.43 6.74 3.23
CA ARG A 42 -2.17 6.19 3.77
C ARG A 42 -1.00 7.14 3.60
N LEU A 43 -0.93 7.88 2.49
CA LEU A 43 0.10 8.90 2.29
C LEU A 43 -0.08 10.06 3.27
N THR A 44 -1.29 10.56 3.45
CA THR A 44 -1.60 11.60 4.44
C THR A 44 -1.21 11.19 5.85
N HIS A 45 -1.51 9.95 6.25
CA HIS A 45 -1.11 9.44 7.56
C HIS A 45 0.40 9.28 7.69
N ARG A 46 1.09 8.88 6.61
CA ARG A 46 2.54 8.65 6.63
C ARG A 46 3.36 9.93 6.59
N PHE A 47 2.85 10.96 5.93
CA PHE A 47 3.52 12.24 5.72
C PHE A 47 2.61 13.39 6.15
N PRO A 48 2.31 13.51 7.46
CA PRO A 48 1.33 14.47 7.96
C PRO A 48 1.73 15.93 7.76
N ASP A 49 3.03 16.20 7.64
CA ASP A 49 3.58 17.55 7.51
C ASP A 49 3.65 18.03 6.05
N LEU A 50 3.35 17.16 5.08
CA LEU A 50 3.34 17.52 3.67
C LEU A 50 1.98 18.07 3.22
N PRO A 51 1.96 19.06 2.31
CA PRO A 51 0.72 19.60 1.78
C PRO A 51 -0.04 18.54 0.98
N SER A 52 -1.36 18.53 1.11
CA SER A 52 -2.25 17.55 0.46
C SER A 52 -2.08 17.51 -1.07
N GLU A 53 -1.78 18.64 -1.68
CA GLU A 53 -1.50 18.75 -3.12
C GLU A 53 -0.24 17.96 -3.51
N ALA A 54 0.86 18.06 -2.74
CA ALA A 54 2.09 17.30 -3.02
C ALA A 54 1.86 15.79 -2.88
N LEU A 55 1.06 15.39 -1.89
CA LEU A 55 0.67 13.99 -1.70
C LEU A 55 -0.20 13.48 -2.86
N ALA A 56 -1.14 14.30 -3.34
CA ALA A 56 -1.99 13.98 -4.48
C ALA A 56 -1.15 13.81 -5.75
N THR A 57 -0.27 14.76 -6.05
CA THR A 57 0.62 14.71 -7.22
C THR A 57 1.48 13.45 -7.20
N ALA A 58 2.14 13.14 -6.07
CA ALA A 58 2.96 11.93 -5.95
C ALA A 58 2.14 10.64 -6.16
N ALA A 59 0.91 10.59 -5.63
CA ALA A 59 0.02 9.47 -5.84
C ALA A 59 -0.39 9.33 -7.32
N GLU A 60 -0.80 10.43 -7.96
CA GLU A 60 -1.20 10.47 -9.37
C GLU A 60 -0.06 10.05 -10.30
N GLU A 61 1.13 10.60 -10.10
CA GLU A 61 2.35 10.23 -10.85
C GLU A 61 2.67 8.73 -10.67
N ALA A 62 2.54 8.21 -9.46
CA ALA A 62 2.77 6.80 -9.18
C ALA A 62 1.73 5.89 -9.86
N PHE A 63 0.45 6.28 -9.88
CA PHE A 63 -0.58 5.53 -10.61
C PHE A 63 -0.41 5.62 -12.12
N ALA A 64 -0.02 6.78 -12.65
CA ALA A 64 0.25 6.99 -14.07
C ALA A 64 1.39 6.08 -14.56
N PHE A 65 2.45 5.92 -13.75
CA PHE A 65 3.55 5.01 -14.03
C PHE A 65 3.08 3.56 -14.29
N PHE A 66 2.02 3.12 -13.62
CA PHE A 66 1.46 1.77 -13.76
C PHE A 66 0.21 1.68 -14.65
N ALA A 67 -0.13 2.71 -15.42
CA ALA A 67 -1.37 2.75 -16.20
C ALA A 67 -1.52 1.55 -17.18
N GLY A 68 -0.42 1.07 -17.75
CA GLY A 68 -0.37 -0.09 -18.65
C GLY A 68 -0.14 -1.45 -17.98
N ALA A 69 -0.05 -1.52 -16.65
CA ALA A 69 0.30 -2.75 -15.96
C ALA A 69 -0.84 -3.78 -16.01
N ARG A 70 -0.51 -5.04 -16.34
CA ARG A 70 -1.46 -6.17 -16.33
C ARG A 70 -1.85 -6.61 -14.91
N VAL A 71 -1.03 -6.29 -13.92
CA VAL A 71 -1.19 -6.68 -12.50
C VAL A 71 -2.05 -5.69 -11.71
N ARG A 72 -3.23 -5.32 -12.24
CA ARG A 72 -4.08 -4.22 -11.74
C ARG A 72 -4.39 -4.29 -10.24
N HIS A 73 -4.61 -5.49 -9.69
CA HIS A 73 -4.86 -5.70 -8.25
C HIS A 73 -3.72 -5.28 -7.33
N TYR A 74 -2.49 -5.28 -7.85
CA TYR A 74 -1.30 -4.94 -7.08
C TYR A 74 -0.85 -3.49 -7.30
N VAL A 75 -1.38 -2.81 -8.32
CA VAL A 75 -1.05 -1.42 -8.64
C VAL A 75 -1.19 -0.49 -7.43
N PRO A 76 -2.24 -0.57 -6.57
CA PRO A 76 -2.36 0.33 -5.42
C PRO A 76 -1.18 0.20 -4.43
N VAL A 77 -0.74 -1.03 -4.15
CA VAL A 77 0.41 -1.27 -3.25
C VAL A 77 1.71 -0.78 -3.88
N LEU A 78 1.89 -1.00 -5.18
CA LEU A 78 3.07 -0.55 -5.90
C LEU A 78 3.13 0.97 -6.02
N ALA A 79 1.99 1.62 -6.30
CA ALA A 79 1.86 3.07 -6.35
C ALA A 79 2.16 3.70 -4.98
N LEU A 80 1.60 3.16 -3.91
CA LEU A 80 1.89 3.62 -2.54
C LEU A 80 3.39 3.53 -2.21
N LYS A 81 4.03 2.39 -2.53
CA LYS A 81 5.48 2.23 -2.30
C LYS A 81 6.30 3.25 -3.08
N ARG A 82 5.96 3.46 -4.35
CA ARG A 82 6.65 4.42 -5.22
C ARG A 82 6.50 5.84 -4.71
N ALA A 83 5.27 6.29 -4.49
CA ALA A 83 5.00 7.63 -3.97
C ALA A 83 5.67 7.86 -2.62
N SER A 84 5.63 6.87 -1.72
CA SER A 84 6.31 6.97 -0.42
C SER A 84 7.83 7.10 -0.56
N GLY A 85 8.45 6.34 -1.47
CA GLY A 85 9.89 6.43 -1.71
C GLY A 85 10.29 7.79 -2.24
N GLU A 86 9.58 8.28 -3.25
CA GLU A 86 9.80 9.60 -3.84
C GLU A 86 9.66 10.73 -2.83
N LEU A 87 8.61 10.72 -2.00
CA LEU A 87 8.41 11.73 -0.96
C LEU A 87 9.51 11.68 0.11
N SER A 88 9.95 10.48 0.51
CA SER A 88 11.07 10.33 1.44
C SER A 88 12.39 10.86 0.86
N GLU A 89 12.67 10.60 -0.42
CA GLU A 89 13.85 11.14 -1.11
C GLU A 89 13.80 12.67 -1.21
N ARG A 90 12.63 13.25 -1.52
CA ARG A 90 12.44 14.70 -1.56
C ARG A 90 12.68 15.34 -0.19
N LEU A 91 12.17 14.75 0.88
CA LEU A 91 12.39 15.23 2.25
C LEU A 91 13.87 15.18 2.63
N ALA A 92 14.55 14.05 2.37
CA ALA A 92 15.99 13.92 2.65
C ALA A 92 16.81 14.97 1.88
N ALA A 93 16.46 15.25 0.61
CA ALA A 93 17.14 16.26 -0.18
C ALA A 93 16.92 17.71 0.32
N LEU A 94 15.83 17.98 1.03
CA LEU A 94 15.58 19.29 1.66
C LEU A 94 16.43 19.47 2.93
N ASP A 95 16.57 18.42 3.73
CA ASP A 95 17.39 18.44 4.95
C ASP A 95 18.87 18.72 4.63
N GLU A 96 19.43 18.07 3.61
CA GLU A 96 20.82 18.27 3.19
C GLU A 96 21.09 19.71 2.69
N LYS A 97 20.10 20.37 2.08
CA LYS A 97 20.24 21.77 1.64
C LYS A 97 20.07 22.80 2.76
N GLY A 98 19.49 22.42 3.89
CA GLY A 98 19.33 23.28 5.07
C GLY A 98 20.55 23.34 5.99
N GLY A 99 21.55 22.48 5.78
CA GLY A 99 22.73 22.33 6.64
C GLY A 99 23.99 23.12 6.24
N GLU A 100 23.94 23.91 5.17
CA GLU A 100 25.07 24.75 4.73
C GLU A 100 24.92 26.18 5.29
N THR A 101 25.41 26.38 6.52
CA THR A 101 25.61 27.70 7.14
C THR A 101 27.02 27.81 7.69
#